data_AF-A0A0K0FM98-F1
#
_entry.id   AF-A0A0K0FM98-F1
#
_cell.length_a   1.000
_cell.length_b   1.000
_cell.length_c   1.000
_cell.angle_alpha   90.00
_cell.angle_beta   90.00
_cell.angle_gamma   90.00
#
_symmetry.space_group_name_H-M   'P 1'
#
loop_
_entity.id
_entity.type
_entity.pdbx_description
1 polymer ?
#
loop_
_entity_poly.entity_id
_entity_poly.type
_entity_poly.pdbx_seq_one_letter_code
_entity_poly.pdbx_strand_id
1 'polypeptide(L)'
;MSLLSISEITPYMYLSGYGCVYETKIRKLEITHIIDCTNIPKTKKFEGIKYLEIPINDKEVEKIEKYFDSVIEFIKETKDSNGKVLIYCSAGVSRSPTLAMVSLIALENVSLQEAYHHINTIRPIISPNTGFWRQMIDFEMKFKNGESTVTMLKGMRKGVPSCYLQRQKTTQ
;
A
#
# COMPACT_ATOMS: atom_id res chain seq x y z
N MET A 1 -3.83 -16.00 6.77
CA MET A 1 -3.89 -15.51 5.37
C MET A 1 -2.55 -15.76 4.69
N SER A 2 -2.56 -16.15 3.41
CA SER A 2 -1.35 -16.61 2.70
C SER A 2 -0.80 -15.54 1.75
N LEU A 3 0.46 -15.68 1.34
CA LEU A 3 1.05 -14.92 0.24
C LEU A 3 0.28 -15.05 -1.09
N LEU A 4 -0.72 -15.96 -1.16
CA LEU A 4 -1.41 -16.39 -2.37
C LEU A 4 -2.85 -15.82 -2.50
N SER A 5 -3.21 -14.82 -1.69
CA SER A 5 -4.51 -14.13 -1.77
C SER A 5 -4.40 -12.65 -2.17
N ILE A 6 -5.44 -12.18 -2.85
CA ILE A 6 -5.77 -10.76 -3.00
C ILE A 6 -6.60 -10.36 -1.78
N SER A 7 -6.20 -9.29 -1.10
CA SER A 7 -6.85 -8.77 0.10
C SER A 7 -7.68 -7.53 -0.27
N GLU A 8 -8.97 -7.54 0.06
CA GLU A 8 -9.80 -6.33 -0.02
C GLU A 8 -9.46 -5.42 1.16
N ILE A 9 -8.95 -4.21 0.87
CA ILE A 9 -8.59 -3.23 1.90
C ILE A 9 -9.74 -2.27 2.12
N THR A 10 -10.38 -1.81 1.05
CA THR A 10 -11.62 -1.03 1.07
C THR A 10 -12.51 -1.54 -0.06
N PRO A 11 -13.80 -1.15 -0.15
CA PRO A 11 -14.67 -1.57 -1.24
C PRO A 11 -14.14 -1.25 -2.65
N TYR A 12 -13.23 -0.28 -2.77
CA TYR A 12 -12.62 0.14 -4.03
C TYR A 12 -11.14 -0.22 -4.16
N MET A 13 -10.44 -0.69 -3.10
CA MET A 13 -9.00 -0.89 -3.09
C MET A 13 -8.59 -2.29 -2.62
N TYR A 14 -7.81 -2.98 -3.45
CA TYR A 14 -7.30 -4.32 -3.22
C TYR A 14 -5.76 -4.35 -3.19
N LEU A 15 -5.20 -5.30 -2.44
CA LEU A 15 -3.76 -5.45 -2.24
C LEU A 15 -3.32 -6.90 -2.49
N SER A 16 -2.25 -7.12 -3.25
CA SER A 16 -1.68 -8.47 -3.40
C SER A 16 -0.18 -8.51 -3.70
N GLY A 17 0.36 -9.73 -3.78
CA GLY A 17 1.63 -10.02 -4.43
C GLY A 17 1.42 -10.47 -5.88
N TYR A 18 2.44 -10.31 -6.72
CA TYR A 18 2.39 -10.57 -8.16
C TYR A 18 1.87 -11.98 -8.50
N GLY A 19 2.24 -12.99 -7.71
CA GLY A 19 1.77 -14.37 -7.88
C GLY A 19 0.27 -14.57 -7.72
N CYS A 20 -0.51 -13.52 -7.39
CA CYS A 20 -1.97 -13.58 -7.30
C CYS A 20 -2.67 -12.96 -8.52
N VAL A 21 -1.94 -12.32 -9.43
CA VAL A 21 -2.49 -11.46 -10.48
C VAL A 21 -2.86 -12.31 -11.69
N TYR A 22 -4.06 -12.88 -11.65
CA TYR A 22 -4.64 -13.71 -12.71
C TYR A 22 -5.93 -13.10 -13.23
N GLU A 23 -6.14 -13.21 -14.54
CA GLU A 23 -7.31 -12.67 -15.23
C GLU A 23 -8.64 -13.12 -14.60
N THR A 24 -8.73 -14.39 -14.24
CA THR A 24 -9.94 -14.95 -13.58
C THR A 24 -10.25 -14.27 -12.25
N LYS A 25 -9.23 -13.96 -11.44
CA LYS A 25 -9.39 -13.24 -10.17
C LYS A 25 -9.73 -11.77 -10.40
N ILE A 26 -9.06 -11.13 -11.37
CA ILE A 26 -9.30 -9.73 -11.75
C ILE A 26 -10.75 -9.53 -12.19
N ARG A 27 -11.25 -10.40 -13.09
CA ARG A 27 -12.64 -10.36 -13.56
C ARG A 27 -13.63 -10.66 -12.44
N LYS A 28 -13.36 -11.68 -11.61
CA LYS A 28 -14.25 -12.04 -10.48
C LYS A 28 -14.39 -10.92 -9.45
N LEU A 29 -13.31 -10.19 -9.19
CA LEU A 29 -13.31 -9.05 -8.26
C LEU A 29 -13.76 -7.75 -8.92
N GLU A 30 -14.04 -7.77 -10.23
CA GLU A 30 -14.41 -6.59 -11.02
C GLU A 30 -13.36 -5.46 -10.94
N ILE A 31 -12.09 -5.86 -10.89
CA ILE A 31 -10.98 -4.90 -10.94
C ILE A 31 -11.02 -4.19 -12.29
N THR A 32 -10.90 -2.87 -12.25
CA THR A 32 -10.91 -1.97 -13.41
C THR A 32 -9.59 -1.25 -13.59
N HIS A 33 -8.84 -1.10 -12.48
CA HIS A 33 -7.60 -0.34 -12.41
C HIS A 33 -6.52 -1.18 -11.73
N ILE A 34 -5.28 -1.07 -12.20
CA ILE A 34 -4.14 -1.79 -11.61
C ILE A 34 -2.97 -0.84 -11.41
N ILE A 35 -2.38 -0.89 -10.21
CA ILE A 35 -1.09 -0.29 -9.89
C ILE A 35 -0.05 -1.40 -9.76
N ASP A 36 0.87 -1.46 -10.71
CA ASP A 36 1.99 -2.41 -10.72
C ASP A 36 3.25 -1.72 -10.18
N CYS A 37 3.65 -2.07 -8.96
CA CYS A 37 4.90 -1.60 -8.35
C CYS A 37 5.95 -2.71 -8.21
N THR A 38 5.96 -3.68 -9.14
CA THR A 38 6.94 -4.79 -9.13
C THR A 38 8.31 -4.41 -9.68
N ASN A 39 8.39 -3.40 -10.56
CA ASN A 39 9.55 -3.11 -11.39
C ASN A 39 9.98 -4.27 -12.32
N ILE A 40 9.05 -5.17 -12.67
CA ILE A 40 9.29 -6.25 -13.62
C ILE A 40 8.93 -5.73 -15.03
N PRO A 41 9.85 -5.78 -16.00
CA PRO A 41 9.54 -5.35 -17.35
C PRO A 41 8.52 -6.29 -18.00
N LYS A 42 7.60 -5.73 -18.79
CA LYS A 42 6.64 -6.47 -19.63
C LYS A 42 5.74 -7.43 -18.83
N THR A 43 5.20 -6.98 -17.69
CA THR A 43 4.14 -7.75 -16.99
C THR A 43 2.93 -7.96 -17.91
N LYS A 44 2.27 -9.11 -17.78
CA LYS A 44 1.07 -9.43 -18.56
C LYS A 44 -0.01 -8.37 -18.30
N LYS A 45 -0.52 -7.76 -19.36
CA LYS A 45 -1.67 -6.85 -19.31
C LYS A 45 -2.96 -7.58 -19.64
N PHE A 46 -4.05 -7.13 -19.05
CA PHE A 46 -5.40 -7.65 -19.24
C PHE A 46 -6.22 -6.57 -19.95
N GLU A 47 -7.04 -7.00 -20.90
CA GLU A 47 -7.90 -6.12 -21.67
C GLU A 47 -8.95 -5.43 -20.78
N GLY A 48 -9.25 -4.15 -21.07
CA GLY A 48 -10.24 -3.37 -20.33
C GLY A 48 -9.77 -2.86 -18.97
N ILE A 49 -8.49 -3.02 -18.62
CA ILE A 49 -7.90 -2.53 -17.37
C ILE A 49 -7.05 -1.28 -17.62
N LYS A 50 -7.25 -0.23 -16.82
CA LYS A 50 -6.36 0.94 -16.78
C LYS A 50 -5.16 0.65 -15.86
N TYR A 51 -3.95 1.02 -16.29
CA TYR A 51 -2.73 0.72 -15.55
C TYR A 51 -1.98 1.98 -15.13
N LEU A 52 -1.39 1.92 -13.94
CA LEU A 52 -0.30 2.78 -13.49
C LEU A 52 0.91 1.89 -13.16
N GLU A 53 2.03 2.12 -13.83
CA GLU A 53 3.28 1.38 -13.58
C GLU A 53 4.23 2.21 -12.74
N ILE A 54 4.77 1.61 -11.68
CA ILE A 54 5.67 2.23 -10.73
C ILE A 54 6.96 1.40 -10.69
N PRO A 55 7.93 1.72 -11.56
CA PRO A 55 9.19 0.99 -11.63
C PRO A 55 10.05 1.35 -10.42
N ILE A 56 9.83 0.65 -9.30
CA ILE A 56 10.57 0.87 -8.05
C ILE A 56 11.02 -0.44 -7.40
N ASN A 57 12.29 -0.47 -6.97
CA ASN A 57 12.84 -1.59 -6.22
C ASN A 57 12.43 -1.51 -4.74
N ASP A 58 12.40 -2.66 -4.07
CA ASP A 58 12.17 -2.72 -2.64
C ASP A 58 13.47 -2.51 -1.85
N LYS A 59 14.00 -1.29 -1.88
CA LYS A 59 15.23 -0.93 -1.17
C LYS A 59 15.02 0.36 -0.39
N GLU A 60 15.67 0.44 0.77
CA GLU A 60 15.56 1.61 1.68
C GLU A 60 16.05 2.92 1.05
N VAL A 61 16.91 2.85 0.02
CA VAL A 61 17.44 4.00 -0.72
C VAL A 61 16.53 4.49 -1.84
N GLU A 62 15.50 3.73 -2.20
CA GLU A 62 14.58 4.08 -3.27
C GLU A 62 13.59 5.14 -2.80
N LYS A 63 13.30 6.09 -3.69
CA LYS A 63 12.39 7.18 -3.42
C LYS A 63 10.98 6.82 -3.88
N ILE A 64 10.19 6.16 -3.04
CA ILE A 64 8.81 5.81 -3.35
C ILE A 64 7.87 7.02 -3.21
N GLU A 65 8.25 8.01 -2.40
CA GLU A 65 7.52 9.25 -2.18
C GLU A 65 7.27 10.05 -3.45
N LYS A 66 8.16 9.93 -4.45
CA LYS A 66 7.98 10.59 -5.75
C LYS A 66 6.74 10.12 -6.53
N TYR A 67 6.15 8.99 -6.14
CA TYR A 67 4.97 8.42 -6.78
C TYR A 67 3.69 8.64 -5.98
N PHE A 68 3.76 9.17 -4.75
CA PHE A 68 2.59 9.26 -3.87
C PHE A 68 1.46 10.05 -4.51
N ASP A 69 1.72 11.24 -5.06
CA ASP A 69 0.68 12.07 -5.68
C ASP A 69 0.01 11.36 -6.86
N SER A 70 0.80 10.78 -7.78
CA SER A 70 0.27 10.05 -8.94
C SER A 70 -0.57 8.83 -8.56
N VAL A 71 -0.21 8.15 -7.46
CA VAL A 71 -0.94 7.01 -6.93
C VAL A 71 -2.25 7.46 -6.30
N ILE A 72 -2.21 8.50 -5.48
CA ILE A 72 -3.38 9.06 -4.81
C ILE A 72 -4.39 9.53 -5.86
N GLU A 73 -3.93 10.26 -6.89
CA GLU A 73 -4.77 10.71 -8.00
C GLU A 73 -5.40 9.54 -8.75
N PHE A 74 -4.61 8.52 -9.12
CA PHE A 74 -5.10 7.35 -9.84
C PHE A 74 -6.16 6.57 -9.04
N ILE A 75 -5.97 6.43 -7.73
CA ILE A 75 -6.93 5.76 -6.84
C ILE A 75 -8.17 6.62 -6.65
N LYS A 76 -8.02 7.94 -6.52
CA LYS A 76 -9.14 8.87 -6.44
C LYS A 76 -10.00 8.82 -7.71
N GLU A 77 -9.39 8.87 -8.90
CA GLU A 77 -10.11 8.69 -10.16
C GLU A 77 -10.86 7.36 -10.21
N THR A 78 -10.21 6.28 -9.75
CA THR A 78 -10.85 4.95 -9.70
C THR A 78 -12.08 4.97 -8.79
N LYS A 79 -11.97 5.58 -7.60
CA LYS A 79 -13.06 5.70 -6.63
C LYS A 79 -14.21 6.56 -7.20
N ASP A 80 -13.89 7.71 -7.78
CA ASP A 80 -14.84 8.67 -8.36
C ASP A 80 -15.61 8.06 -9.56
N SER A 81 -15.02 7.08 -10.26
CA SER A 81 -15.67 6.33 -11.34
C SER A 81 -16.40 5.05 -10.89
N ASN A 82 -16.60 4.84 -9.58
CA ASN A 82 -17.12 3.58 -9.02
C ASN A 82 -16.33 2.32 -9.45
N GLY A 83 -15.04 2.47 -9.74
CA GLY A 83 -14.14 1.39 -10.09
C GLY A 83 -13.49 0.73 -8.87
N LYS A 84 -12.78 -0.37 -9.13
CA LYS A 84 -11.94 -1.08 -8.17
C LYS A 84 -10.49 -1.13 -8.63
N VAL A 85 -9.56 -0.73 -7.76
CA VAL A 85 -8.11 -0.74 -7.99
C VAL A 85 -7.44 -1.92 -7.30
N LEU A 86 -6.54 -2.60 -7.99
CA LEU A 86 -5.61 -3.57 -7.40
C LEU A 86 -4.19 -3.00 -7.39
N ILE A 87 -3.61 -2.89 -6.19
CA ILE A 87 -2.22 -2.51 -5.98
C ILE A 87 -1.40 -3.77 -5.69
N TYR A 88 -0.39 -4.07 -6.50
CA TYR A 88 0.49 -5.20 -6.24
C TYR A 88 1.97 -4.88 -6.42
N CYS A 89 2.80 -5.58 -5.65
CA CYS A 89 4.25 -5.65 -5.84
C CYS A 89 4.66 -7.12 -5.92
N SER A 90 5.94 -7.46 -5.79
CA SER A 90 6.37 -8.87 -5.92
C SER A 90 5.72 -9.78 -4.86
N ALA A 91 5.77 -9.42 -3.58
CA ALA A 91 5.27 -10.24 -2.47
C ALA A 91 3.99 -9.71 -1.80
N GLY A 92 3.61 -8.45 -2.08
CA GLY A 92 2.54 -7.76 -1.36
C GLY A 92 2.90 -7.48 0.10
N VAL A 93 4.17 -7.17 0.37
CA VAL A 93 4.73 -7.00 1.73
C VAL A 93 5.20 -5.58 2.01
N SER A 94 5.88 -4.91 1.06
CA SER A 94 6.53 -3.62 1.31
C SER A 94 6.02 -2.49 0.41
N ARG A 95 6.34 -2.52 -0.90
CA ARG A 95 5.96 -1.46 -1.86
C ARG A 95 4.45 -1.22 -1.95
N SER A 96 3.66 -2.24 -2.28
CA SER A 96 2.22 -2.08 -2.45
C SER A 96 1.49 -1.63 -1.16
N PRO A 97 1.76 -2.16 0.05
CA PRO A 97 1.12 -1.64 1.26
C PRO A 97 1.59 -0.22 1.62
N THR A 98 2.82 0.17 1.27
CA THR A 98 3.27 1.57 1.41
C THR A 98 2.36 2.51 0.62
N LEU A 99 2.13 2.20 -0.66
CA LEU A 99 1.26 2.98 -1.54
C LEU A 99 -0.20 2.97 -1.08
N ALA A 100 -0.69 1.83 -0.58
CA ALA A 100 -2.03 1.74 -0.02
C ALA A 100 -2.19 2.61 1.25
N MET A 101 -1.21 2.61 2.16
CA MET A 101 -1.27 3.42 3.39
C MET A 101 -1.31 4.92 3.12
N VAL A 102 -0.42 5.44 2.26
CA VAL A 102 -0.45 6.88 1.92
C VAL A 102 -1.76 7.29 1.25
N SER A 103 -2.36 6.39 0.48
CA SER A 103 -3.65 6.63 -0.15
C SER A 103 -4.81 6.66 0.86
N LEU A 104 -4.78 5.81 1.88
CA LEU A 104 -5.75 5.88 2.99
C LEU A 104 -5.62 7.19 3.77
N ILE A 105 -4.41 7.63 4.06
CA ILE A 105 -4.17 8.92 4.74
C ILE A 105 -4.78 10.06 3.93
N ALA A 106 -4.52 10.08 2.61
CA ALA A 106 -4.93 11.16 1.74
C ALA A 106 -6.44 11.16 1.43
N LEU A 107 -7.03 9.99 1.18
CA LEU A 107 -8.40 9.86 0.65
C LEU A 107 -9.45 9.56 1.72
N GLU A 108 -9.06 8.94 2.83
CA GLU A 108 -9.96 8.59 3.93
C GLU A 108 -9.68 9.38 5.21
N ASN A 109 -8.70 10.30 5.16
CA ASN A 109 -8.33 11.18 6.26
C ASN A 109 -7.97 10.44 7.58
N VAL A 110 -7.50 9.19 7.49
CA VAL A 110 -6.98 8.43 8.65
C VAL A 110 -5.52 8.77 8.92
N SER A 111 -5.03 8.44 10.11
CA SER A 111 -3.61 8.51 10.43
C SER A 111 -2.82 7.36 9.81
N LEU A 112 -1.49 7.50 9.70
CA LEU A 112 -0.58 6.45 9.26
C LEU A 112 -0.66 5.23 10.16
N GLN A 113 -0.80 5.45 11.48
CA GLN A 113 -0.99 4.39 12.43
C GLN A 113 -2.30 3.62 12.16
N GLU A 114 -3.43 4.31 11.98
CA GLU A 114 -4.71 3.67 11.66
C GLU A 114 -4.65 2.93 10.32
N ALA A 115 -4.08 3.55 9.28
CA ALA A 115 -3.88 2.94 7.97
C ALA A 115 -3.06 1.64 8.07
N TYR A 116 -1.97 1.64 8.85
CA TYR A 116 -1.18 0.44 9.11
C TYR A 116 -2.00 -0.64 9.81
N HIS A 117 -2.69 -0.31 10.90
CA HIS A 117 -3.45 -1.31 11.67
C HIS A 117 -4.58 -1.91 10.85
N HIS A 118 -5.27 -1.09 10.06
CA HIS A 118 -6.32 -1.53 9.15
C HIS A 118 -5.80 -2.57 8.15
N ILE A 119 -4.75 -2.22 7.39
CA ILE A 119 -4.17 -3.14 6.40
C ILE A 119 -3.53 -4.35 7.08
N ASN A 120 -2.86 -4.18 8.22
CA ASN A 120 -2.20 -5.28 8.94
C ASN A 120 -3.20 -6.31 9.48
N THR A 121 -4.38 -5.88 9.92
CA THR A 121 -5.46 -6.79 10.35
C THR A 121 -5.94 -7.66 9.19
N ILE A 122 -6.03 -7.07 7.99
CA ILE A 122 -6.48 -7.76 6.77
C ILE A 122 -5.32 -8.55 6.12
N ARG A 123 -4.09 -8.09 6.20
CA ARG A 123 -2.92 -8.72 5.59
C ARG A 123 -1.75 -8.68 6.58
N PRO A 124 -1.69 -9.63 7.55
CA PRO A 124 -0.73 -9.63 8.68
C PRO A 124 0.68 -10.07 8.28
N ILE A 125 1.06 -9.79 7.03
CA ILE A 125 2.40 -10.03 6.49
C ILE A 125 3.02 -8.73 5.96
N ILE A 126 2.31 -7.61 6.01
CA ILE A 126 2.86 -6.33 5.56
C ILE A 126 4.04 -5.94 6.45
N SER A 127 5.13 -5.55 5.82
CA SER A 127 6.35 -5.10 6.48
C SER A 127 7.13 -4.21 5.50
N PRO A 128 6.73 -2.94 5.33
CA PRO A 128 7.51 -1.99 4.54
C PRO A 128 8.93 -1.87 5.04
N ASN A 129 9.87 -1.65 4.12
CA ASN A 129 11.25 -1.38 4.51
C ASN A 129 11.35 -0.04 5.27
N THR A 130 12.45 0.14 6.03
CA THR A 130 12.58 1.30 6.91
C THR A 130 12.72 2.63 6.17
N GLY A 131 13.20 2.63 4.93
CA GLY A 131 13.25 3.82 4.07
C GLY A 131 11.84 4.29 3.70
N PHE A 132 10.97 3.35 3.32
CA PHE A 132 9.57 3.64 3.01
C PHE A 132 8.77 4.10 4.24
N TRP A 133 9.05 3.53 5.41
CA TRP A 133 8.46 4.04 6.66
C TRP A 133 8.81 5.50 6.92
N ARG A 134 10.09 5.89 6.78
CA ARG A 134 10.50 7.30 6.93
C ARG A 134 9.76 8.20 5.95
N GLN A 135 9.64 7.78 4.69
CA GLN A 135 8.94 8.54 3.66
C GLN A 135 7.43 8.67 3.93
N MET A 136 6.77 7.64 4.48
CA MET A 136 5.36 7.72 4.90
C MET A 136 5.17 8.64 6.12
N ILE A 137 6.11 8.61 7.08
CA ILE A 137 6.10 9.51 8.24
C ILE A 137 6.22 10.96 7.77
N ASP A 138 7.18 11.25 6.87
CA ASP A 138 7.34 12.59 6.28
C ASP A 138 6.10 13.03 5.49
N PHE A 139 5.43 12.08 4.81
CA PHE A 139 4.17 12.35 4.12
C PHE A 139 3.04 12.71 5.09
N GLU A 140 2.84 11.93 6.16
CA GLU A 140 1.82 12.22 7.16
C GLU A 140 2.05 13.58 7.82
N MET A 141 3.30 13.91 8.19
CA MET A 141 3.65 15.23 8.75
C MET A 141 3.25 16.37 7.80
N LYS A 142 3.50 16.23 6.49
CA LYS A 142 3.10 17.24 5.50
C LYS A 142 1.58 17.34 5.35
N PHE A 143 0.88 16.21 5.43
CA PHE A 143 -0.56 16.13 5.18
C PHE A 143 -1.41 16.49 6.41
N LYS A 144 -0.89 16.30 7.63
CA LYS A 144 -1.61 16.42 8.91
C LYS A 144 -1.07 17.55 9.81
N ASN A 145 -0.67 18.68 9.22
CA ASN A 145 -0.23 19.88 9.95
C ASN A 145 1.01 19.71 10.85
N GLY A 146 1.97 18.86 10.45
CA GLY A 146 3.27 18.74 11.11
C GLY A 146 3.39 17.60 12.11
N GLU A 147 2.36 16.78 12.29
CA GLU A 147 2.39 15.64 13.21
C GLU A 147 2.33 14.29 12.48
N SER A 148 3.03 13.29 13.02
CA SER A 148 2.90 11.89 12.58
C SER A 148 2.62 10.99 13.77
N THR A 149 1.74 10.02 13.55
CA THR A 149 1.32 9.03 14.54
C THR A 149 2.31 7.87 14.68
N VAL A 150 3.31 7.78 13.79
CA VAL A 150 4.34 6.75 13.81
C VAL A 150 5.72 7.38 13.90
N THR A 151 6.59 6.80 14.73
CA THR A 151 7.99 7.23 14.84
C THR A 151 8.93 6.04 14.63
N MET A 152 10.16 6.33 14.19
CA MET A 152 11.21 5.31 14.09
C MET A 152 11.92 5.18 15.44
N LEU A 153 11.73 4.06 16.12
CA LEU A 153 12.35 3.77 17.41
C LEU A 153 13.87 3.61 17.27
N LYS A 154 14.62 4.23 18.17
CA LYS A 154 16.09 4.20 18.23
C LYS A 154 16.58 3.03 19.10
N GLY A 155 17.81 2.58 18.88
CA GLY A 155 18.46 1.54 19.71
C GLY A 155 18.51 0.14 19.08
N MET A 156 17.96 -0.04 17.89
CA MET A 156 18.07 -1.29 17.11
C MET A 156 18.93 -1.08 15.87
N ARG A 157 19.61 -2.15 15.37
CA ARG A 157 20.47 -2.08 14.16
C ARG A 157 19.76 -1.49 12.94
N LYS A 158 18.45 -1.73 12.83
CA LYS A 158 17.54 -1.05 11.90
C LYS A 158 16.44 -0.41 12.73
N GLY A 159 16.09 0.84 12.46
CA GLY A 159 14.99 1.51 13.16
C GLY A 159 13.68 0.75 12.96
N VAL A 160 12.88 0.63 14.02
CA VAL A 160 11.59 -0.09 13.99
C VAL A 160 10.45 0.92 14.11
N PRO A 161 9.42 0.85 13.25
CA PRO A 161 8.24 1.71 13.39
C PRO A 161 7.52 1.45 14.72
N SER A 162 7.15 2.51 15.43
CA SER A 162 6.49 2.41 16.74
C SER A 162 5.18 1.60 16.71
N CYS A 163 4.47 1.60 15.57
CA CYS A 163 3.23 0.86 15.38
C CYS A 163 3.41 -0.67 15.41
N TYR A 164 4.63 -1.21 15.27
CA TYR A 164 4.88 -2.65 15.36
C TYR A 164 4.82 -3.19 16.79
N LEU A 165 5.01 -2.32 17.79
CA LEU A 165 5.02 -2.72 19.20
C LEU A 165 3.66 -2.51 19.88
N GLN A 166 2.75 -1.79 19.25
CA GLN A 166 1.44 -1.51 19.81
C GLN A 166 0.55 -2.75 19.59
N ARG A 167 0.32 -3.51 20.66
CA ARG A 167 -0.70 -4.56 20.65
C ARG A 167 -2.04 -3.91 20.36
N GLN A 168 -2.79 -4.45 19.41
CA GLN A 168 -4.22 -4.17 19.31
C GLN A 168 -4.82 -4.48 20.68
N LYS A 169 -5.40 -3.47 21.34
CA LYS A 169 -6.26 -3.73 22.49
C LYS A 169 -7.42 -4.52 21.93
N THR A 170 -7.47 -5.81 22.24
CA THR A 170 -8.64 -6.64 21.95
C THR A 170 -9.78 -6.02 22.75
N THR A 171 -10.71 -5.34 22.08
CA THR A 171 -11.99 -5.00 22.68
C THR A 171 -12.68 -6.35 22.94
N GLN A 172 -12.86 -6.68 24.22
CA GLN A 172 -13.68 -7.82 24.64
C GLN A 172 -15.15 -7.54 24.32
#